data_AF-A0A1W2H5Q9-F1
#
_entry.id   AF-A0A1W2H5Q9-F1
#
_cell.length_a   1.000
_cell.length_b   1.000
_cell.length_c   1.000
_cell.angle_alpha   90.00
_cell.angle_beta   90.00
_cell.angle_gamma   90.00
#
_symmetry.space_group_name_H-M   'P 1'
#
loop_
_entity.id
_entity.type
_entity.pdbx_description
1 polymer ?
#
loop_
_entity_poly.entity_id
_entity_poly.type
_entity_poly.pdbx_seq_one_letter_code
_entity_poly.pdbx_strand_id
1 'polypeptide(L)'
;MGYIPLILILAAVVVLFIMVVHTSIQSKKKSMLQFQDFLLNGLEKFGNKTKTAPELNKETLKIIETEYKKTKAAIASESLKEFESLTKTPYQSLKLTIAQYNKLIRQKPYSFVASLMGHKPI
;
A
#
# COMPACT_ATOMS: atom_id res chain seq x y z
N MET A 1 -18.38 -24.68 37.69
CA MET A 1 -16.99 -25.06 37.37
C MET A 1 -16.69 -25.18 35.85
N GLY A 2 -17.65 -24.98 34.93
CA GLY A 2 -17.43 -25.13 33.47
C GLY A 2 -17.36 -23.84 32.63
N TYR A 3 -17.33 -22.66 33.26
CA TYR A 3 -17.42 -21.37 32.55
C TYR A 3 -16.04 -20.74 32.24
N ILE A 4 -15.02 -21.04 33.05
CA ILE A 4 -13.64 -20.56 32.88
C ILE A 4 -13.02 -21.02 31.54
N PRO A 5 -13.22 -22.27 31.07
CA PRO A 5 -12.69 -22.71 29.77
C PRO A 5 -13.27 -21.93 28.59
N LEU A 6 -14.57 -21.59 28.65
CA LEU A 6 -15.26 -20.82 27.59
C LEU A 6 -14.72 -19.39 27.48
N ILE A 7 -14.48 -18.73 28.61
CA ILE A 7 -13.90 -17.36 28.62
C ILE A 7 -12.49 -17.38 28.02
N LEU A 8 -11.68 -18.38 28.37
CA LEU A 8 -10.32 -18.53 27.83
C LEU A 8 -10.31 -18.75 26.32
N ILE A 9 -11.19 -19.61 25.80
CA ILE A 9 -11.32 -19.86 24.36
C ILE A 9 -11.75 -18.57 23.65
N LEU A 10 -12.73 -17.85 24.20
CA LEU A 10 -13.20 -16.59 23.62
C LEU A 10 -12.07 -15.55 23.55
N ALA A 11 -11.30 -15.41 24.64
CA ALA A 11 -10.15 -14.52 24.67
C ALA A 11 -9.09 -14.90 23.62
N ALA A 12 -8.79 -16.19 23.46
CA ALA A 12 -7.86 -16.67 22.44
C ALA A 12 -8.33 -16.35 21.01
N VAL A 13 -9.63 -16.51 20.73
CA VAL A 13 -10.22 -16.16 19.43
C VAL A 13 -10.11 -14.66 19.15
N VAL A 14 -10.35 -13.81 20.15
CA VAL A 14 -10.20 -12.34 20.00
C VAL A 14 -8.76 -11.96 19.69
N VAL A 15 -7.78 -12.57 20.36
CA VAL A 15 -6.35 -12.32 20.10
C VAL A 15 -5.97 -12.77 18.69
N LEU A 16 -6.39 -13.97 18.27
CA LEU A 16 -6.17 -14.46 16.91
C LEU A 16 -6.78 -13.52 15.87
N PHE A 17 -8.00 -13.05 16.11
CA PHE A 17 -8.65 -12.08 15.23
C PHE A 17 -7.82 -10.79 15.07
N ILE A 18 -7.34 -10.22 16.19
CA ILE A 18 -6.48 -9.03 16.17
C ILE A 18 -5.20 -9.29 15.37
N MET A 19 -4.56 -10.45 15.57
CA MET A 19 -3.34 -10.82 14.85
C MET A 19 -3.58 -10.94 13.35
N VAL A 20 -4.65 -11.63 12.93
CA VAL A 20 -5.01 -11.80 11.51
C VAL A 20 -5.26 -10.45 10.84
N VAL A 21 -5.99 -9.56 11.52
CA VAL A 21 -6.25 -8.21 11.01
C VAL A 21 -4.95 -7.42 10.89
N HIS A 22 -4.11 -7.43 11.92
CA HIS A 22 -2.83 -6.73 11.89
C HIS A 22 -1.95 -7.20 10.73
N THR A 23 -1.81 -8.51 10.56
CA THR A 23 -1.04 -9.12 9.47
C THR A 23 -1.61 -8.77 8.09
N SER A 24 -2.94 -8.74 7.96
CA SER A 24 -3.61 -8.34 6.70
C SER A 24 -3.33 -6.88 6.34
N ILE A 25 -3.43 -5.96 7.31
CA ILE A 25 -3.12 -4.54 7.11
C ILE A 25 -1.64 -4.34 6.77
N GLN A 26 -0.74 -5.00 7.50
CA GLN A 26 0.70 -4.96 7.22
C GLN A 26 1.05 -5.50 5.83
N SER A 27 0.45 -6.63 5.44
CA SER A 27 0.65 -7.22 4.12
C SER A 27 0.26 -6.24 3.00
N LYS A 28 -0.88 -5.55 3.13
CA LYS A 28 -1.27 -4.50 2.17
C LYS A 28 -0.29 -3.34 2.13
N LYS A 29 0.23 -2.88 3.28
CA LYS A 29 1.26 -1.84 3.33
C LYS A 29 2.53 -2.28 2.60
N LYS A 30 2.98 -3.51 2.82
CA LYS A 30 4.14 -4.10 2.12
C LYS A 30 3.92 -4.17 0.61
N SER A 31 2.74 -4.60 0.15
CA SER A 31 2.42 -4.63 -1.28
C SER A 31 2.48 -3.24 -1.92
N MET A 32 2.06 -2.19 -1.22
CA MET A 32 2.20 -0.84 -1.77
C MET A 32 3.66 -0.41 -1.95
N LEU A 33 4.51 -0.69 -0.96
CA LEU A 33 5.94 -0.39 -1.07
C LEU A 33 6.57 -1.15 -2.23
N GLN A 34 6.19 -2.41 -2.43
CA GLN A 34 6.64 -3.19 -3.60
C GLN A 34 6.18 -2.56 -4.93
N PHE A 35 4.92 -2.13 -5.04
CA PHE A 35 4.44 -1.47 -6.25
C PHE A 35 5.09 -0.10 -6.49
N GLN A 36 5.40 0.64 -5.41
CA GLN A 36 6.20 1.85 -5.48
C GLN A 36 7.60 1.53 -6.04
N ASP A 37 8.28 0.52 -5.49
CA ASP A 37 9.62 0.12 -5.97
C ASP A 37 9.59 -0.31 -7.44
N PHE A 38 8.60 -1.10 -7.85
CA PHE A 38 8.45 -1.47 -9.26
C PHE A 38 8.21 -0.26 -10.18
N LEU A 39 7.42 0.71 -9.71
CA LEU A 39 7.16 1.93 -10.46
C LEU A 39 8.42 2.79 -10.57
N LEU A 40 9.16 2.97 -9.48
CA LEU A 40 10.40 3.75 -9.45
C LEU A 40 11.48 3.10 -10.32
N ASN A 41 11.66 1.78 -10.21
CA ASN A 41 12.57 1.02 -11.08
C ASN A 41 12.17 1.15 -12.56
N GLY A 42 10.86 1.17 -12.84
CA GLY A 42 10.33 1.44 -14.17
C GLY A 42 10.67 2.86 -14.66
N LEU A 43 10.51 3.87 -13.81
CA LEU A 43 10.80 5.28 -14.10
C LEU A 43 12.32 5.55 -14.25
N GLU A 44 13.17 4.86 -13.48
CA GLU A 44 14.63 4.97 -13.55
C GLU A 44 15.17 4.56 -14.92
N LYS A 45 14.56 3.55 -15.57
CA LYS A 45 14.91 3.13 -16.93
C LYS A 45 14.72 4.23 -17.98
N PHE A 46 13.89 5.23 -17.69
CA PHE A 46 13.65 6.38 -18.56
C PHE A 46 14.32 7.65 -18.04
N GLY A 47 15.35 7.51 -17.19
CA GLY A 47 16.21 8.61 -16.75
C GLY A 47 15.73 9.34 -15.50
N ASN A 48 14.63 8.91 -14.88
CA ASN A 48 14.11 9.55 -13.68
C ASN A 48 14.77 8.97 -12.41
N LYS A 49 15.68 9.72 -11.78
CA LYS A 49 16.41 9.32 -10.55
C LYS A 49 15.68 9.71 -9.27
N THR A 50 14.35 9.70 -9.27
CA THR A 50 13.59 10.09 -8.07
C THR A 50 13.72 9.03 -6.99
N LYS A 51 14.55 9.30 -5.99
CA LYS A 51 14.59 8.54 -4.74
C LYS A 51 13.49 9.05 -3.82
N THR A 52 12.38 8.33 -3.72
CA THR A 52 11.37 8.61 -2.69
C THR A 52 11.69 7.84 -1.42
N ALA A 53 11.33 8.42 -0.28
CA ALA A 53 11.49 7.78 1.03
C ALA A 53 10.73 6.43 1.07
N PRO A 54 11.17 5.47 1.91
CA PRO A 54 10.51 4.18 2.10
C PRO A 54 9.13 4.28 2.76
N GLU A 55 8.63 5.50 3.02
CA GLU A 55 7.31 5.72 3.60
C GLU A 55 6.35 6.36 2.59
N LEU A 56 5.21 5.69 2.42
CA LEU A 56 4.07 6.19 1.66
C LEU A 56 3.25 7.14 2.53
N ASN A 57 3.37 8.44 2.24
CA ASN A 57 2.49 9.48 2.74
C ASN A 57 1.89 10.27 1.56
N LYS A 58 0.98 11.21 1.84
CA LYS A 58 0.34 12.02 0.80
C LYS A 58 1.34 12.81 -0.06
N GLU A 59 2.44 13.25 0.53
CA GLU A 59 3.47 14.02 -0.16
C GLU A 59 4.27 13.12 -1.10
N THR A 60 4.71 11.95 -0.62
CA THR A 60 5.38 10.92 -1.43
C THR A 60 4.51 10.52 -2.63
N LEU A 61 3.20 10.34 -2.44
CA LEU A 61 2.27 10.03 -3.52
C LEU A 61 2.15 11.15 -4.56
N LYS A 62 2.10 12.41 -4.11
CA LYS A 62 2.07 13.56 -5.02
C LYS A 62 3.35 13.66 -5.83
N ILE A 63 4.51 13.37 -5.22
CA ILE A 63 5.80 13.34 -5.91
C ILE A 63 5.78 12.25 -6.98
N ILE A 64 5.40 11.02 -6.62
CA ILE A 64 5.31 9.89 -7.56
C ILE A 64 4.36 10.21 -8.73
N GLU A 65 3.18 10.76 -8.46
CA GLU A 65 2.22 11.12 -9.52
C GLU A 65 2.76 12.23 -10.44
N THR A 66 3.44 13.23 -9.87
CA THR A 66 4.04 14.32 -10.63
C THR A 66 5.16 13.80 -11.52
N GLU A 67 6.04 12.97 -10.98
CA GLU A 67 7.15 12.37 -11.71
C GLU A 67 6.68 11.42 -12.80
N TYR A 68 5.66 10.59 -12.53
CA TYR A 68 5.04 9.76 -13.55
C TYR A 68 4.48 10.59 -14.72
N LYS A 69 3.78 11.70 -14.44
CA LYS A 69 3.24 12.59 -15.48
C LYS A 69 4.34 13.31 -16.26
N LYS A 70 5.37 13.81 -15.57
CA LYS A 70 6.54 14.47 -16.19
C LYS A 70 7.27 13.50 -17.12
N THR A 71 7.59 12.31 -16.64
CA THR A 71 8.28 11.29 -17.44
C THR A 71 7.42 10.87 -18.63
N LYS A 72 6.11 10.69 -18.46
CA LYS A 72 5.20 10.41 -19.59
C LYS A 72 5.18 11.53 -20.63
N ALA A 73 5.27 12.80 -20.22
CA ALA A 73 5.28 13.95 -21.12
C ALA A 73 6.63 14.18 -21.82
N ALA A 74 7.74 13.77 -21.18
CA ALA A 74 9.09 13.93 -21.69
C ALA A 74 9.53 12.81 -22.66
N ILE A 75 8.82 11.68 -22.67
CA ILE A 75 9.14 10.51 -23.50
C ILE A 75 8.61 10.69 -24.93
N ALA A 76 9.44 10.32 -25.91
CA ALA A 76 9.07 10.32 -27.32
C ALA A 76 7.96 9.29 -27.63
N SER A 77 7.16 9.54 -28.66
CA SER A 77 5.97 8.71 -28.95
C SER A 77 6.29 7.23 -29.23
N GLU A 78 7.51 6.90 -29.67
CA GLU A 78 7.96 5.52 -29.89
C GLU A 78 8.24 4.78 -28.58
N SER A 79 8.91 5.42 -27.63
CA SER A 79 9.23 4.85 -26.31
C SER A 79 8.06 4.92 -25.31
N LEU A 80 6.97 5.61 -25.67
CA LEU A 80 5.76 5.73 -24.85
C LEU A 80 5.06 4.37 -24.66
N LYS A 81 5.09 3.48 -25.66
CA LYS A 81 4.51 2.13 -25.53
C LYS A 81 5.30 1.25 -24.55
N GLU A 82 6.62 1.32 -24.57
CA GLU A 82 7.48 0.60 -23.61
C GLU A 82 7.38 1.21 -22.20
N PHE A 83 7.24 2.54 -22.11
CA PHE A 83 6.98 3.20 -20.84
C PHE A 83 5.67 2.73 -20.22
N GLU A 84 4.58 2.72 -20.99
CA GLU A 84 3.29 2.26 -20.49
C GLU A 84 3.30 0.78 -20.12
N SER A 85 3.98 -0.09 -20.87
CA SER A 85 4.05 -1.51 -20.52
C SER A 85 4.73 -1.76 -19.17
N LEU A 86 5.78 -0.98 -18.86
CA LEU A 86 6.56 -1.15 -17.63
C LEU A 86 5.97 -0.42 -16.42
N THR A 87 5.34 0.74 -16.61
CA THR A 87 4.97 1.64 -15.49
C THR A 87 3.47 1.74 -15.23
N LYS A 88 2.62 1.47 -16.21
CA LYS A 88 1.16 1.65 -16.08
C LYS A 88 0.55 0.67 -15.07
N THR A 89 0.91 -0.60 -15.17
CA THR A 89 0.43 -1.66 -14.28
C THR A 89 0.84 -1.42 -12.82
N PRO A 90 2.13 -1.17 -12.48
CA PRO A 90 2.50 -0.88 -11.10
C PRO A 90 1.88 0.43 -10.60
N TYR A 91 1.75 1.47 -11.43
CA TYR A 91 1.08 2.71 -11.04
C TYR A 91 -0.41 2.51 -10.68
N GLN A 92 -1.15 1.78 -11.53
CA GLN A 92 -2.56 1.47 -11.27
C GLN A 92 -2.72 0.58 -10.03
N SER A 93 -1.86 -0.42 -9.90
CA SER A 93 -1.86 -1.34 -8.75
C SER A 93 -1.55 -0.64 -7.44
N LEU A 94 -0.60 0.31 -7.46
CA LEU A 94 -0.28 1.16 -6.31
C LEU A 94 -1.52 1.97 -5.88
N LYS A 95 -2.13 2.70 -6.83
CA LYS A 95 -3.33 3.52 -6.58
C LYS A 95 -4.50 2.71 -6.01
N LEU A 96 -4.75 1.53 -6.59
CA LEU A 96 -5.79 0.62 -6.13
C LEU A 96 -5.51 0.08 -4.74
N THR A 97 -4.26 -0.32 -4.47
CA THR A 97 -3.87 -0.88 -3.16
C THR A 97 -3.98 0.17 -2.05
N ILE A 98 -3.60 1.43 -2.32
CA ILE A 98 -3.79 2.56 -1.39
C ILE A 98 -5.27 2.76 -1.07
N ALA A 99 -6.14 2.78 -2.09
CA ALA A 99 -7.58 2.91 -1.88
C ALA A 99 -8.14 1.75 -1.03
N GLN A 100 -7.72 0.52 -1.30
CA GLN A 100 -8.13 -0.66 -0.52
C GLN A 100 -7.67 -0.59 0.94
N TYR A 101 -6.42 -0.18 1.19
CA TYR A 101 -5.91 -0.03 2.55
C TYR A 101 -6.64 1.07 3.31
N ASN A 102 -6.83 2.24 2.68
CA ASN A 102 -7.58 3.35 3.28
C ASN A 102 -9.03 2.96 3.59
N LYS A 103 -9.64 2.12 2.74
CA LYS A 103 -10.95 1.53 3.03
C LYS A 103 -10.88 0.55 4.21
N LEU A 104 -9.90 -0.34 4.23
CA LEU A 104 -9.73 -1.37 5.25
C LEU A 104 -9.56 -0.76 6.65
N ILE A 105 -8.66 0.21 6.82
CA ILE A 105 -8.42 0.85 8.12
C ILE A 105 -9.58 1.72 8.62
N ARG A 106 -10.53 2.09 7.74
CA ARG A 106 -11.74 2.85 8.11
C ARG A 106 -12.92 1.95 8.43
N GLN A 107 -12.93 0.72 7.91
CA GLN A 107 -14.04 -0.21 8.05
C GLN A 107 -14.01 -0.92 9.41
N LYS A 108 -15.14 -0.98 10.12
CA LYS A 108 -15.27 -1.85 11.31
C LYS A 108 -15.35 -3.32 10.88
N PRO A 109 -14.80 -4.28 11.65
CA PRO A 109 -14.06 -4.15 12.90
C PRO A 109 -12.57 -3.75 12.74
N TYR A 110 -12.06 -3.69 11.52
CA TYR A 110 -10.64 -3.45 11.22
C TYR A 110 -10.12 -2.10 11.74
N SER A 111 -10.96 -1.06 11.75
CA SER A 111 -10.59 0.27 12.24
C SER A 111 -10.22 0.30 13.73
N PHE A 112 -10.81 -0.58 14.54
CA PHE A 112 -10.45 -0.72 15.94
C PHE A 112 -9.02 -1.25 16.08
N VAL A 113 -8.71 -2.34 15.36
CA VAL A 113 -7.37 -2.94 15.36
C VAL A 113 -6.34 -2.00 14.73
N ALA A 114 -6.72 -1.29 13.66
CA ALA A 114 -5.87 -0.31 13.00
C ALA A 114 -5.45 0.81 13.97
N SER A 115 -6.41 1.36 14.73
CA SER A 115 -6.15 2.37 15.76
C SER A 115 -5.26 1.83 16.87
N LEU A 116 -5.56 0.64 17.39
CA LEU A 116 -4.79 -0.03 18.45
C LEU A 116 -3.32 -0.27 18.04
N MET A 117 -3.09 -0.61 16.77
CA MET A 117 -1.78 -0.95 16.22
C MET A 117 -1.07 0.24 15.55
N GLY A 118 -1.62 1.46 15.61
CA GLY A 118 -1.00 2.66 15.08
C GLY A 118 -1.03 2.81 13.54
N HIS A 119 -1.88 2.06 12.85
CA HIS A 119 -2.05 2.19 11.39
C HIS A 119 -2.81 3.47 11.04
N LYS A 120 -2.23 4.30 10.17
CA LYS A 120 -2.80 5.59 9.74
C LYS A 120 -3.21 5.56 8.27
N PRO A 121 -4.25 6.33 7.88
CA PRO A 121 -4.59 6.54 6.47
C PRO A 121 -3.50 7.31 5.76
N ILE A 122 -3.31 6.93 4.50
CA ILE A 122 -2.41 7.59 3.56
C ILE A 122 -3.23 8.64 2.81
#